data_AF-A0A6S4UNZ3-F1
#
_entry.id   AF-A0A6S4UNZ3-F1
#
_cell.length_a   1.000
_cell.length_b   1.000
_cell.length_c   1.000
_cell.angle_alpha   90.00
_cell.angle_beta   90.00
_cell.angle_gamma   90.00
#
_symmetry.space_group_name_H-M   'P 1'
#
loop_
_entity.id
_entity.type
_entity.pdbx_description
1 polymer ?
#
loop_
_entity_poly.entity_id
_entity_poly.type
_entity_poly.pdbx_seq_one_letter_code
_entity_poly.pdbx_strand_id
1 'polypeptide(L)'
;MQNDSNVETTQAEITVSFPFALAEEMFDSNVEFNKILHVPTLNVGERVPEGFEEFLGDMDSKNAEDLVKQHPQLKQFIDEVKEYSDSEWNEEHATRLIRHHNNFEFLIHLHIAIPRDFSFTEEGKFLSCSIGGHYRCQWIFATSMKDAAEQAIKLAEQIHDHEEAKARKEKGLEG
;
A
#
# COMPACT_ATOMS: atom_id res chain seq x y z
N MET A 1 37.15 13.43 -48.86
CA MET A 1 37.37 13.28 -47.41
C MET A 1 36.07 13.71 -46.72
N GLN A 2 35.19 12.75 -46.48
CA GLN A 2 33.98 12.92 -45.68
C GLN A 2 34.35 12.48 -44.25
N ASN A 3 34.24 13.38 -43.29
CA ASN A 3 34.23 13.02 -41.87
C ASN A 3 32.77 12.83 -41.49
N ASP A 4 32.30 11.58 -41.53
CA ASP A 4 31.07 11.20 -40.86
C ASP A 4 31.37 11.07 -39.38
N SER A 5 31.01 12.11 -38.63
CA SER A 5 31.01 12.09 -37.17
C SER A 5 29.88 11.17 -36.72
N ASN A 6 30.18 9.91 -36.45
CA ASN A 6 29.30 9.03 -35.70
C ASN A 6 29.10 9.62 -34.30
N VAL A 7 27.95 10.26 -34.09
CA VAL A 7 27.44 10.50 -32.75
C VAL A 7 26.92 9.14 -32.26
N GLU A 8 27.78 8.41 -31.54
CA GLU A 8 27.35 7.31 -30.69
C GLU A 8 26.45 7.91 -29.59
N THR A 9 25.15 7.93 -29.83
CA THR A 9 24.17 8.14 -28.79
C THR A 9 24.19 6.89 -27.92
N THR A 10 24.96 6.89 -26.84
CA THR A 10 24.84 5.90 -25.77
C THR A 10 23.44 6.05 -25.19
N GLN A 11 22.50 5.25 -25.68
CA GLN A 11 21.29 4.93 -24.92
C GLN A 11 21.78 4.26 -23.65
N ALA A 12 21.85 5.00 -22.55
CA ALA A 12 21.84 4.40 -21.24
C ALA A 12 20.59 3.52 -21.20
N GLU A 13 20.76 2.20 -21.18
CA GLU A 13 19.68 1.27 -20.89
C GLU A 13 19.14 1.63 -19.52
N ILE A 14 18.02 2.36 -19.49
CA ILE A 14 17.31 2.63 -18.26
C ILE A 14 16.62 1.33 -17.88
N THR A 15 17.33 0.43 -17.19
CA THR A 15 16.70 -0.69 -16.50
C THR A 15 15.97 -0.14 -15.28
N VAL A 16 14.77 0.41 -15.49
CA VAL A 16 13.80 0.70 -14.41
C VAL A 16 13.16 -0.62 -13.99
N SER A 17 13.97 -1.54 -13.46
CA SER A 17 13.43 -2.76 -12.84
C SER A 17 13.11 -2.47 -11.38
N PHE A 18 11.93 -2.90 -10.94
CA PHE A 18 11.61 -2.93 -9.51
C PHE A 18 12.69 -3.75 -8.76
N PRO A 19 13.20 -3.29 -7.59
CA PRO A 19 14.30 -3.96 -6.92
C PRO A 19 13.94 -5.40 -6.54
N PHE A 20 14.73 -6.37 -7.00
CA PHE A 20 14.46 -7.79 -6.77
C PHE A 20 14.39 -8.14 -5.28
N ALA A 21 15.28 -7.59 -4.45
CA ALA A 21 15.26 -7.79 -3.01
C ALA A 21 13.93 -7.35 -2.36
N LEU A 22 13.34 -6.22 -2.80
CA LEU A 22 12.04 -5.79 -2.30
C LEU A 22 10.91 -6.73 -2.76
N ALA A 23 11.02 -7.30 -3.96
CA ALA A 23 10.03 -8.28 -4.43
C ALA A 23 10.08 -9.57 -3.62
N GLU A 24 11.29 -10.05 -3.28
CA GLU A 24 11.47 -11.19 -2.38
C GLU A 24 10.92 -10.89 -0.98
N GLU A 25 11.24 -9.74 -0.39
CA GLU A 25 10.74 -9.35 0.94
C GLU A 25 9.21 -9.22 0.97
N MET A 26 8.59 -8.67 -0.08
CA MET A 26 7.13 -8.64 -0.20
C MET A 26 6.53 -10.04 -0.27
N PHE A 27 7.17 -10.94 -1.02
CA PHE A 27 6.74 -12.33 -1.14
C PHE A 27 6.83 -13.05 0.22
N ASP A 28 7.97 -12.94 0.91
CA ASP A 28 8.19 -13.54 2.23
C ASP A 28 7.23 -12.96 3.29
N SER A 29 6.93 -11.67 3.19
CA SER A 29 5.96 -10.98 4.05
C SER A 29 4.49 -11.22 3.67
N ASN A 30 4.23 -12.00 2.60
CA ASN A 30 2.88 -12.30 2.09
C ASN A 30 2.05 -11.04 1.81
N VAL A 31 2.70 -10.08 1.14
CA VAL A 31 2.12 -8.82 0.69
C VAL A 31 1.84 -8.89 -0.80
N GLU A 32 0.65 -8.47 -1.19
CA GLU A 32 0.25 -8.32 -2.59
C GLU A 32 -0.25 -6.89 -2.85
N PHE A 33 0.22 -6.29 -3.96
CA PHE A 33 -0.39 -5.09 -4.52
C PHE A 33 -1.57 -5.50 -5.38
N ASN A 34 -2.77 -5.51 -4.79
CA ASN A 34 -3.99 -5.91 -5.47
C ASN A 34 -4.43 -4.87 -6.52
N LYS A 35 -4.38 -3.57 -6.17
CA LYS A 35 -4.71 -2.48 -7.11
C LYS A 35 -3.69 -1.37 -7.01
N ILE A 36 -3.35 -0.77 -8.15
CA ILE A 36 -2.43 0.36 -8.24
C ILE A 36 -3.09 1.44 -9.09
N LEU A 37 -3.28 2.61 -8.52
CA LEU A 37 -3.83 3.78 -9.19
C LEU A 37 -2.76 4.87 -9.24
N HIS A 38 -2.56 5.45 -10.41
CA HIS A 38 -1.68 6.60 -10.59
C HIS A 38 -2.46 7.88 -10.29
N VAL A 39 -2.13 8.52 -9.15
CA VAL A 39 -2.87 9.63 -8.57
C VAL A 39 -2.98 10.83 -9.53
N PRO A 40 -1.89 11.29 -10.18
CA PRO A 40 -1.96 12.44 -11.09
C PRO A 40 -2.89 12.26 -12.29
N THR A 41 -3.26 11.01 -12.62
CA THR A 41 -4.13 10.70 -13.78
C THR A 41 -5.57 10.33 -13.41
N LEU A 42 -5.95 10.41 -12.13
CA LEU A 42 -7.27 9.96 -11.67
C LEU A 42 -8.46 10.67 -12.37
N ASN A 43 -8.29 11.91 -12.81
CA ASN A 43 -9.36 12.71 -13.43
C ASN A 43 -9.13 13.00 -14.93
N VAL A 44 -8.27 12.23 -15.60
CA VAL A 44 -7.99 12.42 -17.04
C VAL A 44 -9.10 11.83 -17.91
N GLY A 45 -9.82 10.81 -17.41
CA GLY A 45 -10.91 10.15 -18.12
C GLY A 45 -12.26 10.87 -17.96
N GLU A 46 -13.27 10.40 -18.70
CA GLU A 46 -14.66 10.85 -18.56
C GLU A 46 -15.27 10.50 -17.19
N ARG A 47 -14.67 9.54 -16.47
CA ARG A 47 -15.02 9.12 -15.11
C ARG A 47 -13.74 8.77 -14.37
N VAL A 48 -13.79 8.79 -13.05
CA VAL A 48 -12.70 8.27 -12.22
C VAL A 48 -12.58 6.74 -12.36
N PRO A 49 -11.39 6.15 -12.13
CA PRO A 49 -11.24 4.70 -12.11
C PRO A 49 -12.10 4.03 -11.03
N GLU A 50 -12.65 2.85 -11.32
CA GLU A 50 -13.45 2.06 -10.36
C GLU A 50 -12.71 1.83 -9.02
N GLY A 51 -11.40 1.57 -9.07
CA GLY A 51 -10.60 1.42 -7.85
C GLY A 51 -10.56 2.70 -6.98
N PHE A 52 -10.72 3.87 -7.57
CA PHE A 52 -10.82 5.12 -6.80
C PHE A 52 -12.19 5.24 -6.13
N GLU A 53 -13.27 4.81 -6.79
CA GLU A 53 -14.61 4.75 -6.18
C GLU A 53 -14.64 3.79 -4.99
N GLU A 54 -13.99 2.62 -5.12
CA GLU A 54 -13.81 1.68 -4.01
C GLU A 54 -13.01 2.30 -2.86
N PHE A 55 -11.91 3.00 -3.17
CA PHE A 55 -11.15 3.73 -2.15
C PHE A 55 -12.03 4.75 -1.40
N LEU A 56 -12.84 5.54 -2.10
CA LEU A 56 -13.75 6.50 -1.47
C LEU A 56 -14.78 5.79 -0.58
N GLY A 57 -15.34 4.67 -1.05
CA GLY A 57 -16.28 3.84 -0.28
C GLY A 57 -15.67 3.22 0.99
N ASP A 58 -14.36 2.96 0.99
CA ASP A 58 -13.63 2.40 2.13
C ASP A 58 -13.31 3.44 3.23
N MET A 59 -13.67 4.72 3.05
CA MET A 59 -13.33 5.77 4.01
C MET A 59 -14.08 5.65 5.35
N ASP A 60 -15.21 4.95 5.43
CA ASP A 60 -15.88 4.69 6.71
C ASP A 60 -15.26 3.52 7.51
N SER A 61 -14.17 2.94 7.01
CA SER A 61 -13.47 1.82 7.65
C SER A 61 -12.22 2.25 8.42
N LYS A 62 -11.54 1.26 9.02
CA LYS A 62 -10.22 1.42 9.64
C LYS A 62 -9.18 2.00 8.67
N ASN A 63 -9.39 1.88 7.35
CA ASN A 63 -8.52 2.47 6.33
C ASN A 63 -8.37 3.99 6.50
N ALA A 64 -9.46 4.72 6.75
CA ALA A 64 -9.38 6.16 6.95
C ALA A 64 -8.54 6.53 8.18
N GLU A 65 -8.72 5.82 9.29
CA GLU A 65 -7.93 6.09 10.50
C GLU A 65 -6.44 5.82 10.29
N ASP A 66 -6.12 4.71 9.61
CA ASP A 66 -4.74 4.35 9.34
C ASP A 66 -4.09 5.31 8.34
N LEU A 67 -4.82 5.77 7.32
CA LEU A 67 -4.37 6.79 6.38
C LEU A 67 -4.11 8.13 7.07
N VAL A 68 -4.97 8.58 7.98
CA VAL A 68 -4.74 9.81 8.76
C VAL A 68 -3.53 9.68 9.68
N LYS A 69 -3.29 8.50 10.28
CA LYS A 69 -2.09 8.27 11.10
C LYS A 69 -0.80 8.34 10.28
N GLN A 70 -0.82 7.78 9.07
CA GLN A 70 0.34 7.78 8.17
C GLN A 70 0.56 9.16 7.54
N HIS A 71 -0.53 9.84 7.20
CA HIS A 71 -0.55 11.11 6.49
C HIS A 71 -1.56 12.08 7.14
N PRO A 72 -1.18 12.75 8.24
CA PRO A 72 -2.10 13.65 8.96
C PRO A 72 -2.68 14.77 8.10
N GLN A 73 -1.98 15.18 7.04
CA GLN A 73 -2.45 16.17 6.07
C GLN A 73 -3.70 15.73 5.30
N LEU A 74 -3.97 14.42 5.21
CA LEU A 74 -5.16 13.88 4.53
C LEU A 74 -6.42 13.97 5.38
N LYS A 75 -6.32 14.33 6.66
CA LYS A 75 -7.48 14.33 7.57
C LYS A 75 -8.65 15.14 7.00
N GLN A 76 -8.38 16.35 6.54
CA GLN A 76 -9.44 17.21 6.01
C GLN A 76 -10.10 16.58 4.77
N PHE A 77 -9.30 16.09 3.83
CA PHE A 77 -9.80 15.40 2.63
C PHE A 77 -10.68 14.20 3.00
N ILE A 78 -10.23 13.36 3.93
CA ILE A 78 -10.95 12.18 4.38
C ILE A 78 -12.27 12.55 5.09
N ASP A 79 -12.26 13.58 5.93
CA ASP A 79 -13.48 14.08 6.60
C ASP A 79 -14.52 14.53 5.55
N GLU A 80 -14.08 15.20 4.48
CA GLU A 80 -14.97 15.68 3.42
C GLU A 80 -15.48 14.57 2.51
N VAL A 81 -14.67 13.54 2.22
CA VAL A 81 -15.15 12.35 1.50
C VAL A 81 -16.26 11.66 2.28
N LYS A 82 -16.16 11.61 3.63
CA LYS A 82 -17.21 11.06 4.49
C LYS A 82 -18.48 11.91 4.50
N GLU A 83 -18.34 13.24 4.47
CA GLU A 83 -19.47 14.16 4.45
C GLU A 83 -20.19 14.16 3.09
N TYR A 84 -19.44 13.95 1.99
CA TYR A 84 -19.92 13.99 0.61
C TYR A 84 -19.57 12.68 -0.13
N SER A 85 -20.16 11.57 0.29
CA SER A 85 -19.84 10.22 -0.22
C SER A 85 -20.65 9.80 -1.46
N ASP A 86 -21.59 10.63 -1.93
CA ASP A 86 -22.38 10.34 -3.13
C ASP A 86 -21.48 10.30 -4.38
N SER A 87 -21.75 9.34 -5.28
CA SER A 87 -20.93 9.10 -6.48
C SER A 87 -20.74 10.31 -7.41
N GLU A 88 -21.64 11.31 -7.33
CA GLU A 88 -21.52 12.57 -8.07
C GLU A 88 -20.31 13.42 -7.64
N TRP A 89 -19.78 13.19 -6.43
CA TRP A 89 -18.62 13.89 -5.89
C TRP A 89 -17.29 13.21 -6.21
N ASN A 90 -17.30 12.02 -6.81
CA ASN A 90 -16.09 11.23 -7.07
C ASN A 90 -15.05 12.01 -7.89
N GLU A 91 -15.48 12.74 -8.92
CA GLU A 91 -14.59 13.56 -9.78
C GLU A 91 -14.01 14.78 -9.04
N GLU A 92 -14.81 15.40 -8.16
CA GLU A 92 -14.38 16.53 -7.34
C GLU A 92 -13.34 16.06 -6.31
N HIS A 93 -13.59 14.92 -5.66
CA HIS A 93 -12.63 14.30 -4.73
C HIS A 93 -11.32 13.94 -5.42
N ALA A 94 -11.35 13.36 -6.62
CA ALA A 94 -10.15 13.09 -7.41
C ALA A 94 -9.39 14.38 -7.74
N THR A 95 -10.09 15.41 -8.22
CA THR A 95 -9.49 16.70 -8.57
C THR A 95 -8.86 17.38 -7.36
N ARG A 96 -9.51 17.31 -6.20
CA ARG A 96 -9.02 17.86 -4.96
C ARG A 96 -7.79 17.12 -4.46
N LEU A 97 -7.80 15.79 -4.50
CA LEU A 97 -6.66 14.96 -4.14
C LEU A 97 -5.43 15.32 -4.97
N ILE A 98 -5.57 15.43 -6.29
CA ILE A 98 -4.50 15.82 -7.22
C ILE A 98 -3.95 17.21 -6.89
N ARG A 99 -4.83 18.19 -6.62
CA ARG A 99 -4.42 19.59 -6.41
C ARG A 99 -3.76 19.85 -5.06
N HIS A 100 -4.22 19.18 -4.01
CA HIS A 100 -3.85 19.50 -2.63
C HIS A 100 -2.91 18.48 -1.98
N HIS A 101 -2.72 17.31 -2.60
CA HIS A 101 -1.85 16.24 -2.11
C HIS A 101 -0.91 15.73 -3.22
N ASN A 102 -0.36 16.68 -3.98
CA ASN A 102 0.44 16.44 -5.19
C ASN A 102 1.78 15.69 -4.98
N ASN A 103 2.13 15.38 -3.74
CA ASN A 103 3.34 14.64 -3.41
C ASN A 103 3.15 13.12 -3.58
N PHE A 104 1.92 12.64 -3.69
CA PHE A 104 1.64 11.22 -3.91
C PHE A 104 1.55 10.90 -5.41
N GLU A 105 2.25 9.85 -5.80
CA GLU A 105 2.26 9.32 -7.17
C GLU A 105 1.26 8.17 -7.31
N PHE A 106 1.15 7.35 -6.28
CA PHE A 106 0.34 6.13 -6.27
C PHE A 106 -0.62 6.07 -5.10
N LEU A 107 -1.79 5.51 -5.37
CA LEU A 107 -2.75 5.01 -4.39
C LEU A 107 -2.86 3.50 -4.61
N ILE A 108 -2.52 2.72 -3.60
CA ILE A 108 -2.35 1.26 -3.74
C ILE A 108 -3.22 0.55 -2.73
N HIS A 109 -3.98 -0.44 -3.22
CA HIS A 109 -4.72 -1.38 -2.40
C HIS A 109 -3.85 -2.60 -2.13
N LEU A 110 -3.56 -2.83 -0.86
CA LEU A 110 -2.76 -3.93 -0.36
C LEU A 110 -3.65 -5.08 0.10
N HIS A 111 -3.22 -6.30 -0.19
CA HIS A 111 -3.63 -7.48 0.57
C HIS A 111 -2.44 -7.97 1.39
N ILE A 112 -2.61 -8.02 2.71
CA ILE A 112 -1.58 -8.50 3.62
C ILE A 112 -2.14 -9.70 4.35
N ALA A 113 -1.49 -10.87 4.22
CA ALA A 113 -1.96 -12.06 4.92
C ALA A 113 -1.86 -11.87 6.44
N ILE A 114 -2.92 -12.23 7.15
CA ILE A 114 -2.94 -12.22 8.62
C ILE A 114 -2.46 -13.60 9.10
N PRO A 115 -1.29 -13.71 9.75
CA PRO A 115 -0.81 -15.00 10.23
C PRO A 115 -1.66 -15.49 11.39
N ARG A 116 -1.80 -16.82 11.49
CA ARG A 116 -2.61 -17.48 12.51
C ARG A 116 -2.00 -18.82 12.93
N ASP A 117 -2.66 -19.51 13.87
CA ASP A 117 -2.26 -20.85 14.32
C ASP A 117 -0.78 -20.95 14.73
N PHE A 118 -0.29 -19.93 15.44
CA PHE A 118 1.10 -19.83 15.86
C PHE A 118 1.52 -21.02 16.73
N SER A 119 2.66 -21.60 16.41
CA SER A 119 3.32 -22.66 17.18
C SER A 119 4.60 -22.13 17.80
N PHE A 120 4.84 -22.55 19.04
CA PHE A 120 5.98 -22.14 19.84
C PHE A 120 6.68 -23.38 20.40
N THR A 121 7.98 -23.26 20.58
CA THR A 121 8.78 -24.23 21.33
C THR A 121 8.38 -24.27 22.81
N GLU A 122 8.84 -25.27 23.57
CA GLU A 122 8.64 -25.34 25.02
C GLU A 122 9.25 -24.13 25.77
N GLU A 123 10.31 -23.52 25.22
CA GLU A 123 10.94 -22.29 25.74
C GLU A 123 10.19 -21.02 25.32
N GLY A 124 9.06 -21.14 24.62
CA GLY A 124 8.27 -20.01 24.14
C GLY A 124 8.80 -19.33 22.88
N LYS A 125 9.87 -19.82 22.24
CA LYS A 125 10.34 -19.27 20.95
C LYS A 125 9.37 -19.59 19.81
N PHE A 126 9.20 -18.66 18.88
CA PHE A 126 8.40 -18.86 17.67
C PHE A 126 8.95 -20.04 16.85
N LEU A 127 8.07 -20.87 16.31
CA LEU A 127 8.42 -22.00 15.44
C LEU A 127 7.80 -21.84 14.05
N SER A 128 6.50 -21.59 13.98
CA SER A 128 5.76 -21.47 12.71
C SER A 128 4.40 -20.82 12.91
N CYS A 129 3.80 -20.35 11.82
CA CYS A 129 2.41 -19.94 11.75
C CYS A 129 1.79 -20.38 10.41
N SER A 130 0.47 -20.43 10.36
CA SER A 130 -0.28 -20.59 9.12
C SER A 130 -0.47 -19.24 8.44
N ILE A 131 -0.25 -19.19 7.13
CA ILE A 131 -0.41 -17.99 6.31
C ILE A 131 -1.41 -18.27 5.17
N GLY A 132 -2.23 -17.28 4.81
CA GLY A 132 -3.16 -17.34 3.67
C GLY A 132 -4.61 -17.70 4.03
N GLY A 133 -5.58 -17.14 3.30
CA GLY A 133 -7.02 -17.35 3.53
C GLY A 133 -7.70 -16.30 4.43
N HIS A 134 -6.92 -15.48 5.15
CA HIS A 134 -7.38 -14.28 5.83
C HIS A 134 -6.42 -13.14 5.51
N TYR A 135 -6.95 -12.01 5.06
CA TYR A 135 -6.16 -10.87 4.63
C TYR A 135 -6.67 -9.59 5.27
N ARG A 136 -5.74 -8.70 5.61
CA ARG A 136 -6.05 -7.29 5.84
C ARG A 136 -5.98 -6.59 4.49
N CYS A 137 -7.11 -6.05 4.06
CA CYS A 137 -7.20 -5.17 2.90
C CYS A 137 -6.98 -3.73 3.37
N GLN A 138 -6.03 -3.02 2.77
CA GLN A 138 -5.68 -1.67 3.20
C GLN A 138 -5.22 -0.79 2.04
N TRP A 139 -5.68 0.45 2.02
CA TRP A 139 -5.17 1.48 1.11
C TRP A 139 -3.97 2.22 1.70
N ILE A 140 -2.98 2.50 0.85
CA ILE A 140 -1.83 3.36 1.15
C ILE A 140 -1.60 4.38 0.04
N PHE A 141 -1.02 5.52 0.40
CA PHE A 141 -0.45 6.47 -0.56
C PHE A 141 1.07 6.30 -0.63
N ALA A 142 1.63 6.41 -1.83
CA ALA A 142 3.06 6.29 -2.03
C ALA A 142 3.59 7.30 -3.04
N THR A 143 4.84 7.71 -2.84
CA THR A 143 5.61 8.60 -3.71
C THR A 143 6.32 7.83 -4.84
N SER A 144 6.50 6.53 -4.67
CA SER A 144 7.11 5.62 -5.64
C SER A 144 6.71 4.17 -5.35
N MET A 145 6.93 3.25 -6.30
CA MET A 145 6.71 1.81 -6.04
C MET A 145 7.63 1.24 -4.95
N LYS A 146 8.85 1.80 -4.84
CA LYS A 146 9.78 1.42 -3.77
C LYS A 146 9.22 1.81 -2.40
N ASP A 147 8.78 3.05 -2.27
CA ASP A 147 8.13 3.57 -1.05
C ASP A 147 6.90 2.74 -0.68
N ALA A 148 6.05 2.40 -1.66
CA ALA A 148 4.91 1.52 -1.44
C ALA A 148 5.30 0.15 -0.88
N ALA A 149 6.35 -0.46 -1.41
CA ALA A 149 6.81 -1.79 -1.00
C ALA A 149 7.35 -1.77 0.43
N GLU A 150 8.19 -0.79 0.74
CA GLU A 150 8.74 -0.58 2.08
C GLU A 150 7.62 -0.35 3.12
N GLN A 151 6.60 0.45 2.77
CA GLN A 151 5.43 0.65 3.62
C GLN A 151 4.63 -0.64 3.83
N ALA A 152 4.40 -1.41 2.77
CA ALA A 152 3.59 -2.62 2.84
C ALA A 152 4.29 -3.75 3.63
N ILE A 153 5.61 -3.92 3.47
CA ILE A 153 6.43 -4.84 4.27
C ILE A 153 6.34 -4.46 5.75
N LYS A 154 6.54 -3.18 6.08
CA LYS A 154 6.45 -2.70 7.47
C LYS A 154 5.06 -2.94 8.08
N LEU A 155 3.99 -2.78 7.30
CA LEU A 155 2.63 -3.09 7.76
C LEU A 155 2.45 -4.59 8.02
N ALA A 156 3.02 -5.45 7.18
CA ALA A 156 3.00 -6.90 7.38
C ALA A 156 3.75 -7.33 8.65
N GLU A 157 4.94 -6.77 8.90
CA GLU A 157 5.69 -6.99 10.13
C GLU A 157 4.87 -6.59 11.38
N GLN A 158 4.22 -5.42 11.35
CA GLN A 158 3.37 -4.96 12.45
C GLN A 158 2.17 -5.87 12.71
N ILE A 159 1.56 -6.42 11.66
CA ILE A 159 0.46 -7.38 11.77
C ILE A 159 0.97 -8.68 12.37
N HIS A 160 2.13 -9.17 11.89
CA HIS A 160 2.75 -10.37 12.41
C HIS A 160 3.05 -10.25 13.90
N ASP A 161 3.74 -9.18 14.31
CA ASP A 161 4.10 -8.93 15.70
C ASP A 161 2.86 -8.84 16.60
N HIS A 162 1.79 -8.20 16.11
CA HIS A 162 0.54 -8.09 16.84
C HIS A 162 -0.14 -9.45 17.06
N GLU A 163 -0.28 -10.25 15.99
CA GLU A 163 -0.94 -11.56 16.09
C GLU A 163 -0.07 -12.58 16.85
N GLU A 164 1.26 -12.52 16.72
CA GLU A 164 2.16 -13.35 17.51
C GLU A 164 2.06 -13.01 19.00
N ALA A 165 2.10 -11.72 19.37
CA ALA A 165 1.97 -11.28 20.75
C ALA A 165 0.63 -11.72 21.36
N LYS A 166 -0.46 -11.62 20.58
CA LYS A 166 -1.78 -12.13 20.96
C LYS A 166 -1.75 -13.64 21.19
N ALA A 167 -1.16 -14.41 20.27
CA ALA A 167 -1.07 -15.87 20.40
C ALA A 167 -0.21 -16.30 21.60
N ARG A 168 0.87 -15.57 21.89
CA ARG A 168 1.70 -15.77 23.09
C ARG A 168 0.89 -15.59 24.36
N LYS A 169 0.11 -14.51 24.42
CA LYS A 169 -0.79 -14.22 25.54
C LYS A 169 -1.84 -15.31 25.75
N GLU A 170 -2.49 -15.75 24.67
CA GLU A 170 -3.49 -16.82 24.72
C GLU A 170 -2.92 -18.15 25.22
N LYS A 171 -1.64 -18.42 24.96
CA LYS A 171 -0.93 -19.63 25.42
C LYS A 171 -0.26 -19.48 26.79
N GLY A 172 -0.40 -18.35 27.46
CA GLY A 172 0.23 -18.11 28.76
C GLY A 172 1.76 -18.02 28.71
N LEU A 173 2.31 -17.66 27.54
CA LEU A 173 3.75 -17.50 27.31
C LEU A 173 4.21 -16.04 27.56
N GLU A 174 3.43 -15.25 28.31
CA GLU A 174 3.85 -13.91 28.74
C GLU A 174 5.00 -14.04 29.75
N GLY A 175 6.22 -13.80 29.28
CA GLY A 175 7.46 -13.71 30.06
C GLY A 175 8.40 -12.71 29.42
#